data_AF-B0E7M1-F1
#
_entry.id   AF-B0E7M1-F1
#
_cell.length_a   1.000
_cell.length_b   1.000
_cell.length_c   1.000
_cell.angle_alpha   90.00
_cell.angle_beta   90.00
_cell.angle_gamma   90.00
#
_symmetry.space_group_name_H-M   'P 1'
#
loop_
_entity.id
_entity.type
_entity.pdbx_description
1 polymer ?
#
loop_
_entity_poly.entity_id
_entity_poly.type
_entity_poly.pdbx_seq_one_letter_code
_entity_poly.pdbx_strand_id
1 'polypeptide(L)'
;MNQTGIIENSKRFINEYKLDIGLYLILIVINNFVGFIPTHQEVPYKEDPNYMFSKRNDIIPRTMNVIINFYIPICIIAMISIYKKNIERGLTMLIPFLNSEVIVGIITQLLKRYSGKPRPFYNTYCIEHYKPSCNHSFPSGHTAYA
;
A
#
# COMPACT_ATOMS: atom_id res chain seq x y z
N MET A 1 18.24 -17.18 -29.61
CA MET A 1 16.82 -17.06 -29.19
C MET A 1 16.08 -16.30 -30.27
N ASN A 2 15.01 -16.89 -30.83
CA ASN A 2 14.29 -16.33 -31.98
C ASN A 2 13.40 -15.16 -31.51
N GLN A 3 13.67 -13.94 -31.98
CA GLN A 3 12.98 -12.72 -31.52
C GLN A 3 11.46 -12.74 -31.79
N THR A 4 11.04 -13.41 -32.87
CA THR A 4 9.63 -13.60 -33.26
C THR A 4 8.83 -14.35 -32.20
N GLY A 5 9.40 -15.42 -31.61
CA GLY A 5 8.73 -16.21 -30.57
C GLY A 5 8.53 -15.45 -29.25
N ILE A 6 9.43 -14.53 -28.89
CA ILE A 6 9.29 -13.70 -27.69
C ILE A 6 8.13 -12.72 -27.87
N ILE A 7 8.01 -12.11 -29.05
CA ILE A 7 6.96 -11.13 -29.36
C ILE A 7 5.59 -11.81 -29.38
N GLU A 8 5.46 -12.98 -30.00
CA GLU A 8 4.20 -13.73 -30.03
C GLU A 8 3.76 -14.19 -28.64
N ASN A 9 4.67 -14.72 -27.84
CA ASN A 9 4.38 -15.10 -26.45
C ASN A 9 3.97 -13.91 -25.60
N SER A 10 4.62 -12.75 -25.79
CA SER A 10 4.26 -11.52 -25.07
C SER A 10 2.88 -11.01 -25.47
N LYS A 11 2.55 -11.04 -26.78
CA LYS A 11 1.22 -10.66 -27.27
C LYS A 11 0.13 -11.58 -26.74
N ARG A 12 0.38 -12.90 -26.70
CA ARG A 12 -0.53 -13.89 -26.13
C ARG A 12 -0.79 -13.58 -24.66
N PHE A 13 0.27 -13.42 -23.88
CA PHE A 13 0.19 -13.12 -22.46
C PHE A 13 -0.60 -11.82 -22.20
N ILE A 14 -0.27 -10.74 -22.90
CA ILE A 14 -0.98 -9.47 -22.76
C ILE A 14 -2.47 -9.64 -23.09
N ASN A 15 -2.81 -10.35 -24.16
CA ASN A 15 -4.22 -10.52 -24.53
C ASN A 15 -4.99 -11.39 -23.52
N GLU A 16 -4.33 -12.37 -22.91
CA GLU A 16 -4.89 -13.24 -21.87
C GLU A 16 -5.13 -12.47 -20.57
N TYR A 17 -4.17 -11.64 -20.14
CA TYR A 17 -4.21 -10.91 -18.87
C TYR A 17 -4.58 -9.42 -19.01
N LYS A 18 -5.09 -8.98 -20.17
CA LYS A 18 -5.39 -7.56 -20.45
C LYS A 18 -6.34 -6.92 -19.44
N LEU A 19 -7.29 -7.70 -18.91
CA LEU A 19 -8.25 -7.21 -17.93
C LEU A 19 -7.58 -6.95 -16.58
N ASP A 20 -6.72 -7.85 -16.12
CA ASP A 20 -6.00 -7.68 -14.85
C ASP A 20 -4.97 -6.57 -14.91
N ILE A 21 -4.28 -6.43 -16.06
CA ILE A 21 -3.35 -5.33 -16.32
C ILE A 21 -4.12 -4.01 -16.40
N GLY A 22 -5.26 -3.98 -17.10
CA GLY A 22 -6.13 -2.80 -17.18
C GLY A 22 -6.66 -2.39 -15.81
N LEU A 23 -7.10 -3.36 -15.01
CA LEU A 23 -7.54 -3.15 -13.62
C LEU A 23 -6.41 -2.54 -12.80
N TYR A 24 -5.20 -3.07 -12.87
CA TYR A 24 -4.03 -2.54 -12.15
C TYR A 24 -3.79 -1.06 -12.46
N LEU A 25 -3.82 -0.69 -13.74
CA LEU A 25 -3.65 0.70 -14.16
C LEU A 25 -4.76 1.60 -13.61
N ILE A 26 -6.01 1.16 -13.69
CA ILE A 26 -7.15 1.90 -13.13
C ILE A 26 -7.00 2.07 -11.61
N LEU A 27 -6.60 1.01 -10.90
CA LEU A 27 -6.38 1.04 -9.45
C LEU A 27 -5.27 2.01 -9.07
N ILE A 28 -4.16 2.08 -9.81
CA ILE A 28 -3.10 3.09 -9.57
C ILE A 28 -3.68 4.51 -9.69
N VAL A 29 -4.45 4.77 -10.74
CA VAL A 29 -5.07 6.07 -10.95
C VAL A 29 -5.99 6.41 -9.77
N ILE A 30 -6.89 5.51 -9.39
CA ILE A 30 -7.77 5.68 -8.23
C ILE A 30 -6.97 5.95 -6.95
N ASN A 31 -5.93 5.16 -6.68
CA ASN A 31 -5.10 5.31 -5.48
C ASN A 31 -4.44 6.70 -5.38
N ASN A 32 -4.03 7.29 -6.49
CA ASN A 32 -3.53 8.67 -6.52
C ASN A 32 -4.65 9.68 -6.20
N PHE A 33 -5.86 9.46 -6.73
CA PHE A 33 -6.99 10.36 -6.50
C PHE A 33 -7.55 10.32 -5.07
N VAL A 34 -7.49 9.16 -4.40
CA VAL A 34 -7.87 9.02 -2.97
C VAL A 34 -7.08 9.99 -2.10
N GLY A 35 -5.85 10.36 -2.52
CA GLY A 35 -5.00 11.36 -1.90
C GLY A 35 -5.66 12.74 -1.71
N PHE A 36 -6.62 13.10 -2.56
CA PHE A 36 -7.25 14.42 -2.57
C PHE A 36 -8.56 14.50 -1.79
N ILE A 37 -9.10 13.37 -1.33
CA ILE A 37 -10.37 13.36 -0.58
C ILE A 37 -10.14 14.06 0.78
N PRO A 38 -10.97 15.05 1.18
CA PRO A 38 -10.82 15.70 2.47
C PRO A 38 -10.92 14.66 3.61
N THR A 39 -10.10 14.84 4.64
CA THR A 39 -10.12 13.94 5.80
C THR A 39 -11.09 14.49 6.84
N HIS A 40 -11.96 13.65 7.40
CA HIS A 40 -12.65 13.98 8.65
C HIS A 40 -11.60 14.26 9.73
N GLN A 41 -11.84 15.29 10.55
CA GLN A 41 -10.91 15.67 11.60
C GLN A 41 -11.64 15.65 12.94
N GLU A 42 -11.32 14.64 13.75
CA GLU A 42 -11.65 14.64 15.16
C GLU A 42 -10.52 15.38 15.90
N VAL A 43 -10.88 16.37 16.73
CA VAL A 43 -9.92 17.08 17.57
C VAL A 43 -10.22 16.68 19.02
N PRO A 44 -9.34 15.91 19.68
CA PRO A 44 -9.58 15.48 21.04
C PRO A 44 -9.45 16.65 22.02
N TYR A 45 -10.12 16.53 23.16
CA TYR A 45 -9.94 17.48 24.26
C TYR A 45 -8.51 17.46 24.75
N LYS A 46 -8.00 18.64 25.15
CA LYS A 46 -6.60 18.79 25.59
C LYS A 46 -6.22 17.87 26.74
N GLU A 47 -7.17 17.57 27.63
CA GLU A 47 -6.97 16.78 28.85
C GLU A 47 -7.25 15.29 28.66
N ASP A 48 -7.64 14.83 27.46
CA ASP A 48 -7.98 13.43 27.22
C ASP A 48 -6.72 12.54 27.35
N PRO A 49 -6.67 11.62 28.34
CA PRO A 49 -5.51 10.79 28.60
C PRO A 49 -5.17 9.86 27.43
N ASN A 50 -6.13 9.53 26.56
CA ASN A 50 -5.90 8.66 25.40
C ASN A 50 -5.04 9.32 24.32
N TYR A 51 -4.89 10.65 24.37
CA TYR A 51 -4.18 11.44 23.36
C TYR A 51 -2.95 12.19 23.92
N MET A 52 -2.54 11.83 25.14
CA MET A 52 -1.41 12.42 25.89
C MET A 52 -0.12 11.59 25.80
N PHE A 53 -0.06 10.56 24.95
CA PHE A 53 1.13 9.72 24.86
C PHE A 53 2.30 10.50 24.24
N SER A 54 3.52 10.32 24.75
CA SER A 54 4.71 10.86 24.09
C SER A 54 4.94 10.13 22.76
N LYS A 55 5.21 10.89 21.69
CA LYS A 55 5.57 10.32 20.39
C LYS A 55 6.88 9.55 20.53
N ARG A 56 6.83 8.23 20.30
CA ARG A 56 8.01 7.39 20.18
C ARG A 56 8.42 7.30 18.71
N ASN A 57 9.72 7.29 18.45
CA ASN A 57 10.21 6.91 17.12
C ASN A 57 9.93 5.41 16.95
N ASP A 58 9.26 5.04 15.85
CA ASP A 58 8.76 3.68 15.61
C ASP A 58 9.86 2.63 15.83
N ILE A 59 9.53 1.53 16.53
CA ILE A 59 10.45 0.39 16.76
C ILE A 59 10.80 -0.30 15.43
N ILE A 60 9.87 -0.26 14.46
CA ILE A 60 10.10 -0.71 13.08
C ILE A 60 9.89 0.50 12.15
N PRO A 61 10.94 0.98 11.48
CA PRO A 61 10.81 2.07 10.52
C PRO A 61 9.86 1.68 9.39
N ARG A 62 9.08 2.65 8.89
CA ARG A 62 8.21 2.47 7.70
C ARG A 62 8.93 1.77 6.54
N THR A 63 10.19 2.13 6.30
CA THR A 63 11.03 1.52 5.25
C THR A 63 11.16 0.01 5.43
N MET A 64 11.40 -0.46 6.66
CA MET A 64 11.51 -1.90 6.94
C MET A 64 10.19 -2.62 6.69
N ASN A 65 9.05 -2.00 7.03
CA ASN A 65 7.74 -2.58 6.73
C ASN A 65 7.49 -2.73 5.23
N VAL A 66 7.92 -1.75 4.42
CA VAL A 66 7.82 -1.83 2.95
C VAL A 66 8.74 -2.93 2.41
N ILE A 67 9.94 -3.07 2.95
CA ILE A 67 10.85 -4.16 2.57
C ILE A 67 10.22 -5.52 2.84
N ILE A 68 9.68 -5.71 4.05
CA ILE A 68 9.13 -7.00 4.48
C ILE A 68 7.87 -7.35 3.70
N ASN A 69 6.91 -6.43 3.56
CA ASN A 69 5.61 -6.75 2.98
C ASN A 69 5.55 -6.65 1.46
N PHE A 70 6.42 -5.85 0.83
CA PHE A 70 6.40 -5.66 -0.63
C PHE A 70 7.59 -6.29 -1.33
N TYR A 71 8.82 -5.92 -0.93
CA TYR A 71 10.01 -6.33 -1.67
C TYR A 71 10.37 -7.81 -1.47
N ILE A 72 10.23 -8.35 -0.25
CA ILE A 72 10.50 -9.78 0.00
C ILE A 72 9.58 -10.68 -0.85
N PRO A 73 8.24 -10.50 -0.88
CA PRO A 73 7.37 -11.28 -1.75
C PRO A 73 7.72 -11.19 -3.24
N ILE A 74 8.04 -9.99 -3.75
CA ILE A 74 8.47 -9.81 -5.15
C ILE A 74 9.76 -10.60 -5.43
N CYS A 75 10.74 -10.53 -4.54
CA CYS A 75 11.97 -11.31 -4.67
C CYS A 75 11.69 -12.82 -4.69
N ILE A 76 10.78 -13.30 -3.85
CA ILE A 76 10.38 -14.71 -3.81
C ILE A 76 9.72 -15.11 -5.14
N ILE A 77 8.77 -14.32 -5.66
CA ILE A 77 8.11 -14.57 -6.94
C ILE A 77 9.14 -14.61 -8.08
N ALA A 78 10.09 -13.66 -8.09
CA ALA A 78 11.17 -13.61 -9.08
C ALA A 78 12.08 -14.85 -9.00
N MET A 79 12.50 -15.25 -7.79
CA MET A 79 13.33 -16.44 -7.59
C MET A 79 12.63 -17.72 -8.07
N ILE A 80 11.33 -17.89 -7.76
CA ILE A 80 10.54 -19.04 -8.22
C ILE A 80 10.45 -19.06 -9.75
N SER A 81 10.20 -17.91 -10.37
CA SER A 81 10.12 -17.74 -11.82
C SER A 81 11.41 -18.15 -12.53
N ILE A 82 12.55 -17.67 -12.01
CA ILE A 82 13.89 -18.02 -12.53
C ILE A 82 14.18 -19.51 -12.32
N TYR A 83 13.93 -20.05 -11.12
CA TYR A 83 14.19 -21.45 -10.79
C TYR A 83 13.37 -22.41 -11.68
N LYS A 84 12.12 -22.06 -11.97
CA LYS A 84 11.25 -22.84 -12.86
C LYS A 84 11.46 -22.56 -14.34
N LYS A 85 12.35 -21.62 -14.71
CA LYS A 85 12.56 -21.13 -16.08
C LYS A 85 11.25 -20.76 -16.78
N ASN A 86 10.28 -20.25 -16.03
CA ASN A 86 8.94 -19.95 -16.52
C ASN A 86 8.54 -18.54 -16.06
N ILE A 87 8.86 -17.56 -16.91
CA ILE A 87 8.58 -16.14 -16.67
C ILE A 87 7.08 -15.88 -16.63
N GLU A 88 6.32 -16.55 -17.49
CA GLU A 88 4.86 -16.45 -17.55
C GLU A 88 4.25 -16.79 -16.18
N ARG A 89 4.70 -17.88 -15.54
CA ARG A 89 4.29 -18.23 -14.17
C ARG A 89 4.65 -17.17 -13.13
N GLY A 90 5.79 -16.51 -13.27
CA GLY A 90 6.15 -15.37 -12.40
C GLY A 90 5.19 -14.20 -12.56
N LEU A 91 4.85 -13.86 -13.81
CA LEU A 91 3.93 -12.77 -14.12
C LEU A 91 2.50 -13.07 -13.64
N THR A 92 2.03 -14.31 -13.75
CA THR A 92 0.70 -14.71 -13.25
C THR A 92 0.58 -14.67 -11.73
N MET A 93 1.69 -14.75 -11.00
CA MET A 93 1.73 -14.51 -9.54
C MET A 93 1.88 -13.02 -9.21
N LEU A 94 2.66 -12.29 -10.02
CA LEU A 94 2.99 -10.89 -9.77
C LEU A 94 1.80 -9.96 -9.97
N ILE A 95 1.02 -10.13 -11.05
CA ILE A 95 -0.13 -9.26 -11.35
C ILE A 95 -1.17 -9.24 -10.21
N PRO A 96 -1.69 -10.39 -9.73
CA PRO A 96 -2.67 -10.38 -8.64
C PRO A 96 -2.07 -9.83 -7.34
N PHE A 97 -0.79 -10.09 -7.05
CA PHE A 97 -0.11 -9.50 -5.89
C PHE A 97 -0.05 -7.97 -5.96
N LEU A 98 0.33 -7.40 -7.12
CA LEU A 98 0.34 -5.95 -7.30
C LEU A 98 -1.08 -5.36 -7.20
N ASN A 99 -2.08 -6.03 -7.75
CA ASN A 99 -3.47 -5.62 -7.61
C ASN A 99 -3.93 -5.60 -6.13
N SER A 100 -3.61 -6.64 -5.35
CA SER A 100 -3.96 -6.66 -3.92
C SER A 100 -3.30 -5.53 -3.14
N GLU A 101 -2.03 -5.23 -3.40
CA GLU A 101 -1.30 -4.14 -2.74
C GLU A 101 -1.96 -2.78 -2.97
N VAL A 102 -2.39 -2.51 -4.21
CA VAL A 102 -3.06 -1.25 -4.54
C VAL A 102 -4.46 -1.18 -3.93
N ILE A 103 -5.22 -2.28 -3.95
CA ILE A 103 -6.55 -2.35 -3.33
C ILE A 103 -6.45 -2.08 -1.82
N VAL A 104 -5.53 -2.75 -1.13
CA VAL A 104 -5.27 -2.54 0.31
C VAL A 104 -4.89 -1.08 0.57
N GLY A 105 -4.05 -0.49 -0.27
CA GLY A 105 -3.68 0.92 -0.19
C GLY A 105 -4.88 1.87 -0.31
N ILE A 106 -5.74 1.66 -1.30
CA ILE A 106 -6.97 2.44 -1.52
C ILE A 106 -7.87 2.34 -0.29
N ILE A 107 -8.21 1.12 0.15
CA ILE A 107 -9.12 0.89 1.27
C ILE A 107 -8.55 1.52 2.55
N THR A 108 -7.26 1.30 2.82
CA THR A 108 -6.59 1.85 3.99
C THR A 108 -6.62 3.38 4.01
N GLN A 109 -6.34 4.02 2.87
CA GLN A 109 -6.38 5.48 2.77
C GLN A 109 -7.80 6.02 2.91
N LEU A 110 -8.79 5.39 2.27
CA LEU A 110 -10.20 5.78 2.39
C LEU A 110 -10.67 5.68 3.84
N LEU A 111 -10.39 4.57 4.52
CA LEU A 111 -10.77 4.37 5.92
C LEU A 111 -10.06 5.33 6.87
N LYS A 112 -8.79 5.68 6.61
CA LYS A 112 -8.08 6.73 7.36
C LYS A 112 -8.75 8.09 7.23
N ARG A 113 -9.15 8.45 6.02
CA ARG A 113 -9.82 9.73 5.74
C ARG A 113 -11.25 9.76 6.27
N TYR A 114 -11.96 8.64 6.19
CA TYR A 114 -13.31 8.51 6.69
C TYR A 114 -13.35 8.53 8.22
N SER A 115 -12.50 7.73 8.87
CA SER A 115 -12.48 7.63 10.33
C SER A 115 -11.92 8.85 11.02
N GLY A 116 -10.98 9.56 10.40
CA GLY A 116 -10.43 10.82 10.93
C GLY A 116 -9.81 10.71 12.31
N LYS A 117 -9.44 9.50 12.75
CA LYS A 117 -9.09 9.25 14.14
C LYS A 117 -7.75 9.88 14.52
N PRO A 118 -7.68 10.61 15.65
CA PRO A 118 -6.44 11.23 16.10
C PRO A 118 -5.42 10.17 16.51
N ARG A 119 -4.13 10.50 16.38
CA ARG A 119 -3.02 9.68 16.89
C ARG A 119 -2.96 9.76 18.42
N PRO A 120 -2.56 8.70 19.14
CA PRO A 120 -2.42 8.74 20.60
C PRO A 120 -1.47 9.82 21.15
N PHE A 121 -0.59 10.38 20.31
CA PHE A 121 0.30 11.50 20.66
C PHE A 121 -0.22 12.85 20.15
N TYR A 122 -1.53 12.99 19.94
CA TYR A 122 -2.08 14.19 19.31
C TYR A 122 -1.79 15.45 20.15
N ASN A 123 -2.09 15.41 21.45
CA ASN A 123 -1.99 16.59 22.33
C ASN A 123 -0.54 16.94 22.67
N THR A 124 0.40 16.01 22.56
CA THR A 124 1.81 16.19 22.91
C THR A 124 2.71 16.55 21.73
N TYR A 125 2.24 16.39 20.49
CA TYR A 125 3.07 16.62 19.30
C TYR A 125 2.30 17.24 18.13
N CYS A 126 1.11 16.72 17.83
CA CYS A 126 0.35 17.12 16.64
C CYS A 126 -0.21 18.54 16.72
N ILE A 127 -0.57 19.02 17.91
CA ILE A 127 -1.04 20.39 18.09
C ILE A 127 0.07 21.40 17.71
N GLU A 128 1.31 21.15 18.15
CA GLU A 128 2.43 22.06 17.94
C GLU A 128 3.03 21.97 16.53
N HIS A 129 3.03 20.78 15.92
CA HIS A 129 3.72 20.51 14.66
C HIS A 129 2.78 20.22 13.48
N TYR A 130 1.49 20.59 13.61
CA TYR A 130 0.35 20.22 12.75
C TYR A 130 0.70 19.48 11.46
N LYS A 131 0.55 18.15 11.48
CA LYS A 131 0.73 17.29 10.30
C LYS A 131 -0.61 16.68 9.88
N PRO A 132 -0.94 16.64 8.57
CA PRO A 132 -2.17 16.00 8.08
C PRO A 132 -2.34 14.53 8.52
N SER A 133 -1.24 13.83 8.79
CA SER A 133 -1.24 12.43 9.25
C SER A 133 -1.65 12.23 10.72
N CYS A 134 -1.87 13.32 11.45
CA CYS A 134 -2.26 13.30 12.86
C CYS A 134 -3.67 12.75 13.09
N ASN A 135 -4.54 12.76 12.07
CA ASN A 135 -5.90 12.21 12.11
C ASN A 135 -6.04 10.92 11.29
N HIS A 136 -4.94 10.21 11.06
CA HIS A 136 -4.90 8.97 10.29
C HIS A 136 -4.47 7.76 11.14
N SER A 137 -4.95 7.65 12.38
CA SER A 137 -4.56 6.56 13.27
C SER A 137 -5.19 5.22 12.94
N PHE A 138 -6.44 5.22 12.44
CA PHE A 138 -7.19 4.01 12.10
C PHE A 138 -7.50 3.92 10.60
N PRO A 139 -7.40 2.73 9.97
CA PRO A 139 -6.70 1.54 10.46
C PRO A 139 -5.18 1.73 10.45
N SER A 140 -4.44 0.81 11.09
CA SER A 140 -2.98 0.78 11.01
C SER A 140 -2.55 0.42 9.60
N GLY A 141 -1.75 1.28 8.96
CA GLY A 141 -1.18 0.97 7.64
C GLY A 141 -0.23 -0.21 7.69
N HIS A 142 0.59 -0.31 8.74
CA HIS A 142 1.53 -1.43 8.89
C HIS A 142 0.81 -2.78 8.95
N THR A 143 -0.29 -2.84 9.71
CA THR A 143 -1.09 -4.05 9.88
C THR A 143 -1.91 -4.40 8.64
N ALA A 144 -2.34 -3.40 7.86
CA ALA A 144 -3.12 -3.66 6.65
C ALA A 144 -2.32 -4.38 5.55
N TYR A 145 -1.00 -4.20 5.54
CA TYR A 145 -0.07 -4.82 4.58
C TYR A 145 0.64 -6.07 5.11
N ALA A 146 0.43 -6.43 6.39
CA ALA A 146 1.03 -7.61 7.02
C ALA A 146 0.06 -8.79 6.97
#